data_AF-A0A1G5U9B6-F1
#
_entry.id   AF-A0A1G5U9B6-F1
#
_cell.length_a   1.000
_cell.length_b   1.000
_cell.length_c   1.000
_cell.angle_alpha   90.00
_cell.angle_beta   90.00
_cell.angle_gamma   90.00
#
_symmetry.space_group_name_H-M   'P 1'
#
loop_
_entity.id
_entity.type
_entity.pdbx_description
1 polymer ?
#
loop_
_entity_poly.entity_id
_entity_poly.type
_entity_poly.pdbx_seq_one_letter_code
_entity_poly.pdbx_strand_id
1 'polypeptide(L)'
;MAKEPATAPELRKAAEVSDQEIDATVHAVPADLASESYPLAKGWTLNLVVTLRANTRAAEALTTDKPVWKRHMVRTAILLAHSVTR
;
A
#
# COMPACT_ATOMS: atom_id res chain seq x y z
N MET A 1 -15.73 18.58 10.56
CA MET A 1 -16.00 17.22 10.05
C MET A 1 -14.68 16.67 9.55
N ALA A 2 -13.93 15.95 10.39
CA ALA A 2 -12.74 15.25 9.91
C ALA A 2 -13.26 14.11 9.02
N LYS A 3 -13.04 14.21 7.71
CA LYS A 3 -13.32 13.09 6.80
C LYS A 3 -12.37 11.99 7.26
N GLU A 4 -12.89 10.88 7.78
CA GLU A 4 -12.05 9.73 8.10
C GLU A 4 -11.18 9.42 6.88
N PRO A 5 -9.88 9.14 7.07
CA PRO A 5 -9.01 8.83 5.94
C PRO A 5 -9.60 7.63 5.22
N ALA A 6 -9.78 7.75 3.90
CA ALA A 6 -10.33 6.66 3.10
C ALA A 6 -9.37 5.47 3.16
N THR A 7 -9.90 4.26 3.26
CA THR A 7 -9.07 3.06 3.20
C THR A 7 -8.84 2.65 1.74
N ALA A 8 -7.69 2.04 1.43
CA ALA A 8 -7.42 1.52 0.09
C ALA A 8 -8.54 0.60 -0.48
N PRO A 9 -9.16 -0.31 0.31
CA PRO A 9 -10.29 -1.10 -0.18
C PRO A 9 -11.56 -0.26 -0.46
N GLU A 10 -11.80 0.83 0.28
CA GLU A 10 -12.89 1.75 -0.02
C GLU A 10 -12.63 2.53 -1.31
N LEU A 11 -11.40 2.98 -1.54
CA LEU A 11 -10.99 3.63 -2.78
C LEU A 11 -11.11 2.69 -3.98
N ARG A 12 -10.76 1.41 -3.80
CA ARG A 12 -10.97 0.38 -4.82
C ARG A 12 -12.46 0.15 -5.10
N LYS A 13 -13.29 0.06 -4.06
CA LYS A 13 -14.76 -0.05 -4.21
C LYS A 13 -15.35 1.17 -4.91
N ALA A 14 -14.83 2.35 -4.65
CA ALA A 14 -15.24 3.60 -5.28
C ALA A 14 -14.67 3.79 -6.70
N ALA A 15 -13.90 2.82 -7.21
CA ALA A 15 -13.17 2.90 -8.48
C ALA A 15 -12.23 4.12 -8.58
N GLU A 16 -11.79 4.66 -7.43
CA GLU A 16 -10.81 5.75 -7.37
C GLU A 16 -9.38 5.23 -7.49
N VAL A 17 -9.16 3.95 -7.15
CA VAL A 17 -7.89 3.23 -7.32
C VAL A 17 -8.17 1.87 -7.95
N SER A 18 -7.48 1.55 -9.04
CA SER A 18 -7.62 0.28 -9.74
C SER A 18 -6.73 -0.82 -9.15
N ASP A 19 -7.12 -2.08 -9.40
CA ASP A 19 -6.27 -3.24 -9.06
C ASP A 19 -4.90 -3.18 -9.75
N GLN A 20 -4.86 -2.66 -10.97
CA GLN A 20 -3.63 -2.52 -11.73
C GLN A 20 -2.65 -1.52 -11.08
N GLU A 21 -3.16 -0.44 -10.49
CA GLU A 21 -2.34 0.52 -9.76
C GLU A 21 -1.83 -0.05 -8.44
N ILE A 22 -2.66 -0.82 -7.74
CA ILE A 22 -2.23 -1.57 -6.55
C ILE A 22 -1.11 -2.54 -6.94
N ASP A 23 -1.26 -3.27 -8.04
CA ASP A 23 -0.24 -4.22 -8.50
C ASP A 23 1.05 -3.54 -8.98
N ALA A 24 0.96 -2.41 -9.66
CA ALA A 24 2.11 -1.60 -10.02
C ALA A 24 2.87 -1.13 -8.77
N THR A 25 2.13 -0.68 -7.75
CA THR A 25 2.68 -0.29 -6.44
C THR A 25 3.40 -1.47 -5.77
N VAL A 26 2.75 -2.62 -5.69
CA VAL A 26 3.31 -3.85 -5.12
C VAL A 26 4.58 -4.31 -5.84
N HIS A 27 4.67 -4.07 -7.16
CA HIS A 27 5.85 -4.43 -7.94
C HIS A 27 7.01 -3.45 -7.73
N ALA A 28 6.74 -2.17 -7.50
CA ALA A 28 7.75 -1.15 -7.27
C ALA A 28 8.34 -1.20 -5.86
N VAL A 29 7.55 -1.53 -4.84
CA VAL A 29 7.96 -1.53 -3.41
C VAL A 29 9.24 -2.33 -3.14
N PRO A 30 9.43 -3.57 -3.65
CA PRO A 30 10.66 -4.32 -3.40
C PRO A 30 11.91 -3.71 -4.04
N ALA A 31 11.75 -2.85 -5.05
CA ALA A 31 12.85 -2.19 -5.77
C ALA A 31 13.18 -0.80 -5.22
N ASP A 32 12.18 -0.10 -4.64
CA ASP A 32 12.36 1.23 -4.06
C ASP A 32 11.51 1.40 -2.78
N LEU A 33 12.05 0.90 -1.67
CA LEU A 33 11.48 1.12 -0.33
C LEU A 33 11.81 2.50 0.26
N ALA A 34 12.64 3.30 -0.41
CA ALA A 34 13.02 4.62 0.08
C ALA A 34 11.92 5.67 -0.18
N SER A 35 11.03 5.40 -1.12
CA SER A 35 9.85 6.23 -1.38
C SER A 35 8.79 6.00 -0.30
N GLU A 36 8.78 6.86 0.72
CA GLU A 36 7.85 6.78 1.86
C GLU A 36 6.38 6.96 1.46
N SER A 37 6.14 7.62 0.33
CA SER A 37 4.82 8.02 -0.17
C SER A 37 4.64 7.52 -1.59
N TYR A 38 3.61 6.71 -1.82
CA TYR A 38 3.25 6.23 -3.15
C TYR A 38 2.03 6.99 -3.68
N PRO A 39 2.15 7.69 -4.81
CA PRO A 39 1.01 8.32 -5.44
C PRO A 39 0.08 7.24 -6.01
N LEU A 40 -1.20 7.37 -5.69
CA LEU A 40 -2.31 6.64 -6.28
C LEU A 40 -3.10 7.60 -7.19
N ALA A 41 -4.00 7.06 -8.02
CA ALA A 41 -4.88 7.88 -8.85
C ALA A 41 -5.63 8.97 -8.07
N LYS A 42 -6.10 9.98 -8.79
CA LYS A 42 -6.96 11.07 -8.27
C LYS A 42 -6.34 11.91 -7.14
N GLY A 43 -5.01 11.87 -7.00
CA GLY A 43 -4.26 12.64 -6.02
C GLY A 43 -4.19 11.99 -4.64
N TRP A 44 -4.57 10.72 -4.53
CA TRP A 44 -4.40 9.97 -3.29
C TRP A 44 -2.92 9.63 -3.09
N THR A 45 -2.47 9.65 -1.84
CA THR A 45 -1.12 9.25 -1.47
C THR A 45 -1.20 8.19 -0.38
N LEU A 46 -0.56 7.06 -0.64
CA LEU A 46 -0.43 5.98 0.32
C LEU A 46 0.92 6.09 1.03
N ASN A 47 0.90 6.24 2.36
CA ASN A 47 2.11 6.11 3.15
C ASN A 47 2.46 4.63 3.32
N LEU A 48 3.34 4.14 2.44
CA LEU A 48 3.76 2.74 2.41
C LEU A 48 4.52 2.34 3.67
N VAL A 49 5.38 3.21 4.19
CA VAL A 49 6.20 2.91 5.38
C VAL A 49 5.31 2.69 6.60
N VAL A 50 4.35 3.59 6.84
CA VAL A 50 3.38 3.46 7.93
C VAL A 50 2.51 2.22 7.72
N THR A 51 2.01 2.01 6.50
CA THR A 51 1.17 0.85 6.16
C THR A 51 1.89 -0.48 6.39
N LEU A 52 3.15 -0.58 5.95
CA LEU A 52 3.95 -1.79 6.08
C LEU A 52 4.40 -2.02 7.53
N ARG A 53 4.74 -0.97 8.28
CA ARG A 53 5.06 -1.07 9.72
C ARG A 53 3.85 -1.45 10.57
N ALA A 54 2.65 -1.00 10.20
CA ALA A 54 1.41 -1.38 10.86
C ALA A 54 1.04 -2.87 10.62
N ASN A 55 1.64 -3.51 9.61
CA ASN A 55 1.43 -4.92 9.31
C ASN A 55 2.69 -5.75 9.62
N THR A 56 2.72 -6.40 10.79
CA THR A 56 3.87 -7.20 11.26
C THR A 56 4.36 -8.23 10.23
N ARG A 57 3.44 -8.87 9.50
CA ARG A 57 3.77 -9.86 8.47
C ARG A 57 4.43 -9.24 7.25
N ALA A 58 4.01 -8.05 6.85
CA ALA A 58 4.65 -7.31 5.78
C ALA A 58 6.05 -6.84 6.20
N ALA A 59 6.20 -6.32 7.42
CA ALA A 59 7.49 -5.94 7.98
C ALA A 59 8.47 -7.15 8.01
N GLU A 60 8.02 -8.33 8.46
CA GLU A 60 8.79 -9.58 8.40
C GLU A 60 9.16 -9.97 6.96
N ALA A 61 8.22 -9.87 6.03
CA ALA A 61 8.48 -10.27 4.65
C ALA A 61 9.60 -9.44 4.01
N LEU A 62 9.67 -8.14 4.33
CA LEU A 62 10.69 -7.22 3.82
C LEU A 62 12.12 -7.63 4.21
N THR A 63 12.31 -8.29 5.36
CA THR A 63 13.63 -8.71 5.83
C THR A 63 14.13 -10.02 5.21
N THR A 64 13.31 -10.69 4.39
CA THR A 64 13.66 -11.99 3.81
C THR A 64 14.06 -11.89 2.36
N ASP A 65 14.70 -12.90 1.79
CA ASP A 65 15.05 -12.91 0.36
C ASP A 65 14.03 -13.73 -0.46
N LYS A 66 12.74 -13.43 -0.25
CA LYS A 66 11.64 -14.12 -0.94
C LYS A 66 10.78 -13.12 -1.71
N PRO A 67 11.11 -12.80 -2.96
CA PRO A 67 10.47 -11.72 -3.71
C PRO A 67 8.97 -11.94 -3.99
N VAL A 68 8.54 -13.19 -4.14
CA VAL A 68 7.11 -13.53 -4.28
C VAL A 68 6.36 -13.29 -2.97
N TRP A 69 6.96 -13.70 -1.84
CA TRP A 69 6.34 -13.54 -0.53
C TRP A 69 6.26 -12.08 -0.11
N LYS A 70 7.31 -11.28 -0.35
CA LYS A 70 7.30 -9.82 -0.18
C LYS A 70 6.10 -9.18 -0.88
N ARG A 71 5.94 -9.46 -2.17
CA ARG A 71 4.84 -8.89 -2.96
C ARG A 71 3.48 -9.24 -2.40
N HIS A 72 3.28 -10.50 -2.00
CA HIS A 72 2.01 -10.94 -1.43
C HIS A 72 1.70 -10.22 -0.11
N MET A 73 2.68 -10.09 0.79
CA MET A 73 2.49 -9.43 2.08
C MET A 73 2.34 -7.91 1.96
N VAL A 74 3.08 -7.27 1.04
CA VAL A 74 2.90 -5.86 0.68
C VAL A 74 1.49 -5.64 0.15
N ARG A 75 1.01 -6.49 -0.78
CA ARG A 75 -0.36 -6.40 -1.29
C ARG A 75 -1.39 -6.51 -0.18
N THR A 76 -1.22 -7.48 0.73
CA THR A 76 -2.11 -7.63 1.89
C THR A 76 -2.08 -6.39 2.78
N ALA A 77 -0.92 -5.82 3.07
CA ALA A 77 -0.80 -4.61 3.88
C ALA A 77 -1.50 -3.41 3.23
N ILE A 78 -1.33 -3.22 1.91
CA ILE A 78 -2.00 -2.16 1.15
C ILE A 78 -3.53 -2.35 1.19
N LEU A 79 -4.03 -3.56 0.97
CA LEU A 79 -5.47 -3.84 1.04
C LEU A 79 -6.07 -3.71 2.43
N LEU A 80 -5.24 -3.76 3.47
CA LEU A 80 -5.61 -3.52 4.87
C LEU A 80 -5.22 -2.10 5.33
N ALA A 81 -4.73 -1.24 4.44
CA ALA A 81 -4.29 0.10 4.81
C ALA A 81 -5.50 0.97 5.16
N HIS A 82 -5.53 1.44 6.41
CA HIS A 82 -6.61 2.26 6.95
C HIS A 82 -6.37 3.77 6.79
N SER A 83 -5.21 4.17 6.25
CA SER A 83 -4.81 5.58 6.18
C SER A 83 -4.32 5.93 4.77
N VAL A 84 -5.24 6.24 3.86
CA VAL A 84 -4.91 6.93 2.61
C VAL A 84 -5.27 8.40 2.76
N THR A 85 -4.32 9.28 2.42
CA THR A 85 -4.47 10.73 2.53
C THR A 85 -4.53 11.36 1.14
N ARG A 86 -5.31 12.43 0.98
CA ARG A 86 -5.40 13.21 -0.26
C ARG A 86 -4.59 14.48 -0.15
#